data_AF-A0A952UI11-F1
#
_entry.id   AF-A0A952UI11-F1
#
_cell.length_a   1.000
_cell.length_b   1.000
_cell.length_c   1.000
_cell.angle_alpha   90.00
_cell.angle_beta   90.00
_cell.angle_gamma   90.00
#
_symmetry.space_group_name_H-M   'P 1'
#
loop_
_entity.id
_entity.type
_entity.pdbx_description
1 polymer ?
#
loop_
_entity_poly.entity_id
_entity_poly.type
_entity_poly.pdbx_seq_one_letter_code
_entity_poly.pdbx_strand_id
1 'polypeptide(L)'
;MSCRTQAEAVKALNELNSLLVAGRSIPDRRGHTVSSWLDVWLEEHVKPNREVKTYEFYRLMCERRIKPYLGRMELQRVTPMDVTRLFKT
;
A
#
# COMPACT_ATOMS: atom_id res chain seq x y z
N MET A 1 2.94 17.80 3.17
CA MET A 1 2.79 18.87 4.18
C MET A 1 3.92 18.72 5.19
N SER A 2 4.81 19.71 5.32
CA SER A 2 5.90 19.69 6.31
C SER A 2 5.45 20.47 7.55
N CYS A 3 5.37 19.81 8.69
CA CYS A 3 5.00 20.41 9.99
C CYS A 3 6.24 21.04 10.64
N ARG A 4 6.10 22.28 11.14
CA ARG A 4 7.23 23.11 11.60
C ARG A 4 7.55 22.91 13.08
N THR A 5 6.60 22.40 13.87
CA THR A 5 6.77 22.18 15.31
C THR A 5 6.27 20.80 15.75
N GLN A 6 6.84 20.29 16.86
CA GLN A 6 6.46 18.99 17.42
C GLN A 6 4.98 18.94 17.82
N ALA A 7 4.43 20.04 18.35
CA ALA A 7 3.03 20.12 18.75
C ALA A 7 2.07 20.00 17.56
N GLU A 8 2.40 20.61 16.42
CA GLU A 8 1.62 20.49 15.18
C GLU A 8 1.69 19.06 14.61
N ALA A 9 2.87 18.44 14.65
CA ALA A 9 3.04 17.05 14.19
C ALA A 9 2.20 16.08 15.02
N VAL A 10 2.19 16.24 16.35
CA VAL A 10 1.39 15.41 17.27
C VAL A 10 -0.11 15.65 17.06
N LYS A 11 -0.53 16.89 16.83
CA LYS A 11 -1.92 17.21 16.53
C LYS A 11 -2.39 16.56 15.22
N ALA A 12 -1.60 16.69 14.16
CA ALA A 12 -1.89 16.06 12.87
C ALA A 12 -1.92 14.52 12.97
N LEU A 13 -1.02 13.93 13.77
CA LEU A 13 -1.00 12.49 14.03
C LEU A 13 -2.27 12.04 14.78
N ASN A 14 -2.68 12.78 15.81
CA ASN A 14 -3.89 12.47 16.57
C ASN A 14 -5.16 12.63 15.74
N GLU A 15 -5.20 13.62 14.85
CA GLU A 15 -6.31 13.84 13.92
C GLU A 15 -6.37 12.73 12.86
N LEU A 16 -5.23 12.29 12.36
CA LEU A 16 -5.17 11.12 11.46
C LEU A 16 -5.60 9.83 12.19
N ASN A 17 -5.15 9.65 13.43
CA ASN A 17 -5.54 8.50 14.26
C ASN A 17 -7.03 8.52 14.59
N SER A 18 -7.62 9.68 14.85
CA SER A 18 -9.06 9.79 15.12
C SER A 18 -9.89 9.48 13.87
N LEU A 19 -9.43 9.88 12.68
CA LEU A 19 -10.04 9.49 11.42
C LEU A 19 -9.97 7.97 11.17
N LEU A 20 -8.82 7.35 11.48
CA LEU A 20 -8.66 5.89 11.42
C LEU A 20 -9.61 5.16 12.39
N VAL A 21 -9.74 5.64 13.63
CA VAL A 21 -10.65 5.07 14.65
C VAL A 21 -12.11 5.28 14.28
N ALA A 22 -12.45 6.40 13.65
CA ALA A 22 -13.81 6.71 13.17
C ALA A 22 -14.23 5.89 11.94
N GLY A 23 -13.38 4.97 11.46
CA GLY A 23 -13.67 4.13 10.29
C GLY A 23 -13.77 4.90 8.97
N ARG A 24 -13.44 6.20 8.96
CA ARG A 24 -13.40 7.01 7.75
C ARG A 24 -12.01 6.93 7.14
N SER A 25 -11.96 6.21 6.04
CA SER A 25 -10.82 6.15 5.15
C SER A 25 -10.29 7.56 4.83
N ILE A 26 -8.96 7.71 4.86
CA ILE A 26 -8.21 8.88 4.37
C ILE A 26 -8.74 9.27 2.98
N PRO A 27 -9.02 10.56 2.71
CA PRO A 27 -9.58 11.01 1.44
C PRO A 27 -8.51 10.97 0.34
N ASP A 28 -8.43 9.81 -0.32
CA ASP A 28 -7.90 9.46 -1.66
C ASP A 28 -7.79 7.92 -1.83
N ARG A 29 -8.19 7.17 -0.79
CA ARG A 29 -8.31 5.71 -0.79
C ARG A 29 -9.53 5.27 -1.64
N ARG A 30 -9.53 5.59 -2.94
CA ARG A 30 -10.43 4.90 -3.89
C ARG A 30 -10.22 3.39 -3.70
N GLY A 31 -11.31 2.61 -3.79
CA GLY A 31 -11.38 1.18 -3.48
C GLY A 31 -10.49 0.31 -4.36
N HIS A 32 -9.17 0.47 -4.22
CA HIS A 32 -8.19 -0.31 -4.94
C HIS A 32 -8.08 -1.67 -4.27
N THR A 33 -8.23 -2.71 -5.09
CA THR A 33 -7.73 -4.02 -4.73
C THR A 33 -6.21 -3.99 -4.69
N VAL A 34 -5.59 -4.88 -3.93
CA VAL A 34 -4.13 -5.03 -3.89
C VAL A 34 -3.57 -5.19 -5.30
N SER A 35 -4.25 -5.94 -6.19
CA SER A 35 -3.81 -6.08 -7.57
C SER A 35 -3.78 -4.74 -8.29
N SER A 36 -4.88 -3.97 -8.27
CA SER A 36 -4.94 -2.69 -8.99
C SER A 36 -3.93 -1.68 -8.46
N TRP A 37 -3.66 -1.69 -7.15
CA TRP A 37 -2.67 -0.80 -6.57
C TRP A 37 -1.24 -1.20 -6.94
N LEU A 38 -0.94 -2.52 -6.98
CA LEU A 38 0.38 -2.99 -7.42
C LEU A 38 0.66 -2.62 -8.88
N ASP A 39 -0.36 -2.63 -9.74
CA ASP A 39 -0.21 -2.20 -11.14
C ASP A 39 0.17 -0.73 -11.25
N VAL A 40 -0.51 0.14 -10.51
CA VAL A 40 -0.18 1.57 -10.41
C VAL A 40 1.23 1.76 -9.84
N TRP A 41 1.57 1.05 -8.76
CA TRP A 41 2.89 1.16 -8.13
C TRP A 41 4.03 0.73 -9.06
N LEU A 42 3.85 -0.35 -9.81
CA LEU A 42 4.83 -0.81 -10.78
C LEU A 42 5.04 0.23 -11.89
N GLU A 43 3.97 0.79 -12.43
CA GLU A 43 4.04 1.72 -13.57
C GLU A 43 4.50 3.12 -13.17
N GLU A 44 3.98 3.68 -12.08
CA GLU A 44 4.23 5.08 -11.70
C GLU A 44 5.45 5.25 -10.81
N HIS A 45 5.83 4.24 -10.02
CA HIS A 45 6.92 4.36 -9.06
C HIS A 45 8.14 3.49 -9.39
N VAL A 46 7.94 2.24 -9.82
CA VAL A 46 9.08 1.34 -10.08
C VAL A 46 9.71 1.62 -11.44
N LYS A 47 8.90 1.63 -12.51
CA LYS A 47 9.36 1.79 -13.89
C LYS A 47 10.21 3.05 -14.14
N PRO A 48 9.88 4.26 -13.63
CA PRO A 48 10.73 5.43 -13.86
C PRO A 48 12.03 5.44 -13.05
N ASN A 49 12.11 4.67 -11.96
CA ASN A 49 13.22 4.76 -11.00
C ASN A 49 14.15 3.54 -11.01
N ARG A 50 13.87 2.52 -11.82
CA ARG A 50 14.60 1.24 -11.81
C ARG A 50 14.92 0.77 -13.22
N GLU A 51 16.02 0.03 -13.33
CA GLU A 51 16.40 -0.64 -14.56
C GLU A 51 15.33 -1.65 -14.99
N VAL A 52 15.15 -1.82 -16.30
CA VAL A 52 14.15 -2.69 -16.92
C VAL A 52 14.14 -4.10 -16.31
N LYS A 53 15.33 -4.71 -16.13
CA LYS A 53 15.46 -6.04 -15.54
C LYS A 53 14.92 -6.14 -14.11
N THR A 54 15.12 -5.08 -13.33
CA THR A 54 14.61 -5.01 -11.94
C THR A 54 13.09 -4.83 -11.94
N TYR A 55 12.56 -3.99 -12.83
CA TYR A 55 11.11 -3.83 -13.02
C TYR A 55 10.45 -5.16 -13.40
N GLU A 56 11.01 -5.89 -14.38
CA GLU A 56 10.47 -7.18 -14.81
C GLU A 56 10.47 -8.21 -13.68
N PHE A 57 11.54 -8.26 -12.89
CA PHE A 57 11.61 -9.12 -11.72
C PHE A 57 10.53 -8.75 -10.68
N TYR A 58 10.37 -7.47 -10.36
CA TYR A 58 9.33 -7.02 -9.42
C TYR A 58 7.93 -7.34 -9.93
N ARG A 59 7.66 -7.10 -11.21
CA ARG A 59 6.40 -7.48 -11.85
C ARG A 59 6.14 -8.98 -11.73
N LEU A 60 7.13 -9.81 -12.04
CA LEU A 60 7.03 -11.27 -11.94
C LEU A 60 6.69 -11.73 -10.52
N MET A 61 7.34 -11.13 -9.51
CA MET A 61 7.09 -11.44 -8.10
C MET A 61 5.68 -11.03 -7.69
N CYS A 62 5.21 -9.84 -8.09
CA CYS A 62 3.83 -9.41 -7.83
C CYS A 62 2.81 -10.36 -8.45
N GLU A 63 2.98 -10.75 -9.72
CA GLU A 63 2.07 -11.65 -10.44
C GLU A 63 2.04 -13.07 -9.88
N ARG A 64 3.21 -13.63 -9.55
CA ARG A 64 3.29 -15.05 -9.15
C ARG A 64 3.12 -15.28 -7.65
N ARG A 65 3.52 -14.34 -6.81
CA ARG A 65 3.57 -14.54 -5.35
C ARG A 65 2.52 -13.74 -4.60
N ILE A 66 2.15 -12.54 -5.05
CA ILE A 66 1.29 -11.65 -4.25
C ILE A 66 -0.15 -11.67 -4.76
N LYS A 67 -0.36 -11.37 -6.04
CA LYS A 67 -1.69 -11.26 -6.65
C LYS A 67 -2.57 -12.52 -6.50
N PRO A 68 -2.05 -13.77 -6.58
CA PRO A 68 -2.90 -14.95 -6.44
C PRO A 68 -3.56 -15.07 -5.06
N TYR A 69 -2.93 -14.54 -4.01
CA TYR A 69 -3.39 -14.67 -2.63
C TYR A 69 -4.07 -13.41 -2.11
N LEU A 70 -3.45 -12.24 -2.34
CA LEU A 70 -3.94 -10.95 -1.81
C LEU A 70 -4.62 -10.09 -2.88
N GLY A 71 -4.47 -10.40 -4.16
CA GLY A 71 -4.82 -9.49 -5.26
C GLY A 71 -6.29 -9.09 -5.30
N ARG A 72 -7.21 -9.93 -4.81
CA ARG A 72 -8.65 -9.65 -4.73
C ARG A 72 -9.05 -8.87 -3.49
N MET A 73 -8.19 -8.78 -2.49
CA MET A 73 -8.48 -8.06 -1.26
C MET A 73 -8.42 -6.56 -1.52
N GLU A 74 -9.31 -5.81 -0.89
CA GLU A 74 -9.17 -4.36 -0.82
C GLU A 74 -7.89 -4.02 -0.05
N LEU A 75 -7.10 -3.09 -0.57
CA LEU A 75 -5.82 -2.69 0.03
C LEU A 75 -5.98 -2.28 1.50
N GLN A 76 -7.14 -1.70 1.84
CA GLN A 76 -7.46 -1.24 3.19
C GLN A 76 -7.73 -2.38 4.19
N ARG A 77 -8.07 -3.56 3.69
CA ARG A 77 -8.52 -4.71 4.47
C ARG A 77 -7.43 -5.76 4.66
N VAL A 78 -6.26 -5.55 4.07
CA VAL A 78 -5.11 -6.46 4.24
C VAL A 78 -4.63 -6.40 5.68
N THR A 79 -4.56 -7.56 6.33
CA THR A 79 -4.08 -7.68 7.71
C THR A 79 -2.66 -8.26 7.76
N PRO A 80 -1.93 -8.10 8.88
CA PRO A 80 -0.62 -8.74 9.05
C PRO A 80 -0.66 -10.27 8.93
N MET A 81 -1.78 -10.90 9.30
CA MET A 81 -1.95 -12.35 9.13
C MET A 81 -1.99 -12.75 7.65
N ASP A 82 -2.64 -11.96 6.80
CA ASP A 82 -2.72 -12.23 5.36
C ASP A 82 -1.34 -12.13 4.71
N VAL A 83 -0.53 -11.15 5.11
CA VAL A 83 0.87 -11.00 4.68
C VAL A 83 1.73 -12.17 5.17
N THR A 84 1.54 -12.59 6.43
CA THR A 84 2.30 -13.71 7.02
C THR A 84 2.09 -15.02 6.23
N ARG A 85 0.89 -15.24 5.68
CA ARG A 85 0.59 -16.43 4.87
C ARG A 85 1.45 -16.50 3.60
N LEU A 86 1.85 -15.37 3.02
CA LEU A 86 2.72 -15.34 1.84
C LEU A 86 4.11 -15.93 2.09
N PHE A 87 4.64 -15.77 3.31
CA PHE A 87 5.98 -16.24 3.66
C PHE A 87 6.03 -17.71 4.09
N LYS A 88 4.86 -18.31 4.35
CA LYS A 88 4.73 -19.71 4.78
C LYS A 88 4.51 -20.69 3.62
N THR A 89 4.65 -20.22 2.38
CA THR A 89 4.43 -21.01 1.14
C THR A 89 5.76 -21.22 0.43
#